data_AF-A0A9D4N3E4-F1
#
_entry.id   AF-A0A9D4N3E4-F1
#
_cell.length_a   1.000
_cell.length_b   1.000
_cell.length_c   1.000
_cell.angle_alpha   90.00
_cell.angle_beta   90.00
_cell.angle_gamma   90.00
#
_symmetry.space_group_name_H-M   'P 1'
#
loop_
_entity.id
_entity.type
_entity.pdbx_description
1 polymer ?
#
loop_
_entity_poly.entity_id
_entity_poly.type
_entity_poly.pdbx_seq_one_letter_code
_entity_poly.pdbx_strand_id
1 'polypeptide(L)'
;MNHFQRETNFIIVDRVNILQTSFEELSDKTTEELGKTLEVQFYTEAAEDYGGPRKEFFRIILRATKEKLFDSGLRELLQDDYRMVGIVFALTILQNGKLPTFMNATVLEELWNSAYPSSCIKQLRIGLDTLGIFELLTRLPSLQFLFHATPVTLTLKRLMIILKAVFSENGSNRQTLEKDVYAIFVKYVREVASGRRGSVSLGHILQLPQGLMKNLCLAFPFIRL
;
A
#
# COMPACT_ATOMS: atom_id res chain seq x y z
N MET A 1 -27.53 20.03 9.54
CA MET A 1 -26.88 19.92 8.22
C MET A 1 -26.25 18.53 8.18
N ASN A 2 -26.96 17.57 7.59
CA ASN A 2 -26.63 16.14 7.68
C ASN A 2 -25.35 15.86 6.89
N HIS A 3 -24.30 15.44 7.58
CA HIS A 3 -23.16 14.79 6.94
C HIS A 3 -23.67 13.50 6.30
N PHE A 4 -23.52 13.37 4.98
CA PHE A 4 -23.66 12.09 4.29
C PHE A 4 -22.77 11.06 4.99
N GLN A 5 -23.33 10.19 5.83
CA GLN A 5 -22.69 8.92 6.16
C GLN A 5 -22.60 8.18 4.82
N ARG A 6 -21.43 8.21 4.19
CA ARG A 6 -21.16 7.37 3.03
C ARG A 6 -21.37 5.95 3.49
N GLU A 7 -22.29 5.22 2.86
CA GLU A 7 -22.49 3.81 3.16
C GLU A 7 -21.17 3.08 2.98
N THR A 8 -20.70 2.45 4.06
CA THR A 8 -19.50 1.63 4.09
C THR A 8 -19.86 0.17 3.95
N ASN A 9 -18.86 -0.63 3.60
CA ASN A 9 -18.95 -2.07 3.60
C ASN A 9 -18.07 -2.61 4.72
N PHE A 10 -18.72 -3.07 5.79
CA PHE A 10 -18.05 -3.54 6.98
C PHE A 10 -17.53 -4.97 6.81
N ILE A 11 -16.28 -5.20 7.22
CA ILE A 11 -15.65 -6.53 7.28
C ILE A 11 -14.90 -6.69 8.60
N ILE A 12 -14.94 -7.91 9.15
CA ILE A 12 -14.17 -8.27 10.34
C ILE A 12 -13.15 -9.36 9.99
N VAL A 13 -11.87 -9.09 10.23
CA VAL A 13 -10.80 -9.97 9.76
C VAL A 13 -9.77 -10.29 10.85
N ASP A 14 -9.18 -11.49 10.77
CA ASP A 14 -8.06 -11.89 11.61
C ASP A 14 -6.73 -11.48 10.97
N ARG A 15 -5.80 -10.90 11.75
CA ARG A 15 -4.44 -10.63 11.25
C ARG A 15 -3.67 -11.91 10.95
N VAL A 16 -3.89 -12.97 11.74
CA VAL A 16 -3.15 -14.24 11.61
C VAL A 16 -3.66 -15.03 10.41
N ASN A 17 -4.98 -15.13 10.27
CA ASN A 17 -5.64 -15.88 9.19
C ASN A 17 -6.18 -14.98 8.08
N ILE A 18 -5.46 -13.89 7.77
CA ILE A 18 -5.96 -12.79 6.94
C ILE A 18 -6.55 -13.24 5.60
N LEU A 19 -5.93 -14.18 4.88
CA LEU A 19 -6.45 -14.61 3.58
C LEU A 19 -7.79 -15.32 3.74
N GLN A 20 -7.90 -16.24 4.70
CA GLN A 20 -9.09 -17.04 4.90
C GLN A 20 -10.27 -16.15 5.32
N THR A 21 -10.13 -15.40 6.41
CA THR A 21 -11.23 -14.59 6.95
C THR A 21 -11.64 -13.49 5.96
N SER A 22 -10.68 -12.93 5.20
CA SER A 22 -11.02 -11.94 4.18
C SER A 22 -11.77 -12.56 3.01
N PHE A 23 -11.41 -13.78 2.60
CA PHE A 23 -12.09 -14.43 1.47
C PHE A 23 -13.52 -14.81 1.86
N GLU A 24 -13.73 -15.31 3.08
CA GLU A 24 -15.07 -15.57 3.64
C GLU A 24 -15.90 -14.27 3.70
N GLU A 25 -15.35 -13.20 4.29
CA GLU A 25 -16.04 -11.91 4.37
C GLU A 25 -16.39 -11.31 3.00
N LEU A 26 -15.50 -11.45 2.01
CA LEU A 26 -15.70 -10.87 0.68
C LEU A 26 -16.52 -11.74 -0.25
N SER A 27 -16.58 -13.06 -0.05
CA SER A 27 -17.33 -13.99 -0.92
C SER A 27 -18.83 -13.79 -0.81
N ASP A 28 -19.30 -13.34 0.34
CA ASP A 28 -20.73 -13.18 0.64
C ASP A 28 -21.29 -11.85 0.13
N LYS A 29 -20.44 -11.00 -0.45
CA LYS A 29 -20.80 -9.64 -0.84
C LYS A 29 -21.13 -9.52 -2.32
N THR A 30 -22.15 -8.74 -2.60
CA THR A 30 -22.53 -8.33 -3.95
C THR A 30 -21.53 -7.35 -4.55
N THR A 31 -21.52 -7.21 -5.87
CA THR A 31 -20.70 -6.20 -6.58
C THR A 31 -20.97 -4.78 -6.08
N GLU A 32 -22.22 -4.46 -5.77
CA GLU A 32 -22.60 -3.13 -5.25
C GLU A 32 -21.97 -2.86 -3.88
N GLU A 33 -22.01 -3.85 -2.98
CA GLU A 33 -21.38 -3.76 -1.66
C GLU A 33 -19.85 -3.67 -1.77
N LEU A 34 -19.24 -4.45 -2.65
CA LEU A 34 -17.79 -4.37 -2.93
C LEU A 34 -17.38 -3.01 -3.51
N GLY A 35 -18.28 -2.32 -4.22
CA GLY A 35 -18.07 -0.96 -4.71
C GLY A 35 -18.04 0.10 -3.60
N LYS A 36 -18.61 -0.19 -2.42
CA LYS A 36 -18.59 0.72 -1.26
C LYS A 36 -17.22 0.70 -0.58
N THR A 37 -16.92 1.79 0.13
CA THR A 37 -15.65 1.90 0.87
C THR A 37 -15.60 0.87 1.99
N LEU A 38 -14.51 0.10 2.08
CA LEU A 38 -14.33 -0.87 3.15
C LEU A 38 -14.13 -0.17 4.49
N GLU A 39 -14.87 -0.66 5.48
CA GLU A 39 -14.69 -0.39 6.90
C GLU A 39 -14.16 -1.67 7.52
N VAL A 40 -12.88 -1.65 7.90
CA VAL A 40 -12.18 -2.87 8.34
C VAL A 40 -12.00 -2.84 9.84
N GLN A 41 -12.44 -3.91 10.50
CA GLN A 41 -12.13 -4.18 11.91
C GLN A 41 -11.27 -5.44 12.03
N PHE A 42 -10.13 -5.32 12.72
CA PHE A 42 -9.34 -6.48 13.10
C PHE A 42 -9.90 -7.10 14.39
N TYR A 43 -9.83 -8.43 14.50
CA TYR A 43 -10.29 -9.13 15.72
C TYR A 43 -9.65 -8.53 16.98
N THR A 44 -10.49 -8.28 18.00
CA THR A 44 -10.11 -7.73 19.32
C THR A 44 -9.49 -6.32 19.31
N GLU A 45 -9.44 -5.64 18.16
CA GLU A 45 -8.91 -4.29 18.04
C GLU A 45 -10.04 -3.27 17.87
N ALA A 46 -10.01 -2.20 18.67
CA ALA A 46 -10.86 -1.05 18.46
C ALA A 46 -10.20 -0.13 17.42
N ALA A 47 -10.90 0.11 16.31
CA ALA A 47 -10.46 1.09 15.32
C ALA A 47 -10.86 2.50 15.79
N GLU A 48 -9.87 3.37 16.02
CA GLU A 48 -10.13 4.79 16.33
C GLU A 48 -10.38 5.63 15.07
N ASP A 49 -9.89 5.17 13.91
CA ASP A 49 -10.07 5.83 12.62
C ASP A 49 -10.50 4.84 11.52
N TYR A 50 -11.23 5.33 10.51
CA TYR A 50 -11.72 4.51 9.39
C TYR A 50 -10.64 4.22 8.32
N GLY A 51 -9.55 5.00 8.31
CA GLY A 51 -8.54 4.96 7.25
C GLY A 51 -7.35 4.06 7.55
N GLY A 52 -6.84 4.09 8.78
CA GLY A 52 -5.71 3.30 9.25
C GLY A 52 -5.91 1.79 9.07
N PRO A 53 -6.97 1.20 9.65
CA PRO A 53 -7.27 -0.23 9.53
C PRO A 53 -7.38 -0.69 8.08
N ARG A 54 -8.05 0.09 7.21
CA ARG A 54 -8.17 -0.26 5.79
C ARG A 54 -6.81 -0.27 5.06
N LYS A 55 -5.96 0.73 5.29
CA LYS A 55 -4.62 0.74 4.67
C LYS A 55 -3.77 -0.43 5.17
N GLU A 56 -3.86 -0.72 6.45
CA GLU A 56 -3.14 -1.83 7.07
C GLU A 56 -3.64 -3.19 6.57
N PHE A 57 -4.96 -3.34 6.41
CA PHE A 57 -5.58 -4.49 5.77
C PHE A 57 -4.99 -4.79 4.40
N PHE A 58 -5.03 -3.81 3.48
CA PHE A 58 -4.45 -3.99 2.15
C PHE A 58 -2.95 -4.32 2.22
N ARG A 59 -2.21 -3.71 3.15
CA ARG A 59 -0.79 -4.03 3.33
C ARG A 59 -0.56 -5.49 3.73
N ILE A 60 -1.32 -6.00 4.69
CA ILE A 60 -1.16 -7.35 5.23
C ILE A 60 -1.66 -8.39 4.22
N ILE A 61 -2.86 -8.21 3.66
CA ILE A 61 -3.44 -9.18 2.73
C ILE A 61 -2.60 -9.31 1.47
N LEU A 62 -2.07 -8.21 0.92
CA LEU A 62 -1.20 -8.28 -0.26
C LEU A 62 0.13 -8.98 0.01
N ARG A 63 0.69 -8.80 1.21
CA ARG A 63 1.89 -9.54 1.63
C ARG A 63 1.59 -11.03 1.73
N ALA A 64 0.50 -11.41 2.39
CA ALA A 64 0.09 -12.80 2.52
C ALA A 64 -0.20 -13.44 1.15
N THR A 65 -0.88 -12.72 0.26
CA THR A 65 -1.13 -13.14 -1.13
C THR A 65 0.17 -13.40 -1.87
N LYS A 66 1.14 -12.47 -1.81
CA LYS A 66 2.46 -12.65 -2.42
C LYS A 66 3.13 -13.94 -1.93
N GLU A 67 3.25 -14.08 -0.61
CA GLU A 67 3.97 -15.18 0.04
C GLU A 67 3.31 -16.54 -0.25
N LYS A 68 1.98 -16.64 -0.18
CA LYS A 68 1.26 -17.91 -0.34
C LYS A 68 1.01 -18.30 -1.81
N LEU A 69 0.72 -17.33 -2.67
CA LEU A 69 0.15 -17.58 -4.01
C LEU A 69 1.08 -17.18 -5.18
N PHE A 70 2.15 -16.42 -4.95
CA PHE A 70 3.02 -15.94 -6.04
C PHE A 70 4.50 -16.30 -5.86
N ASP A 71 5.03 -16.32 -4.64
CA ASP A 71 6.47 -16.56 -4.39
C ASP A 71 6.93 -17.97 -4.79
N SER A 72 6.03 -18.96 -4.77
CA SER A 72 6.31 -20.32 -5.25
C SER A 72 5.81 -20.60 -6.68
N GLY A 73 5.45 -19.56 -7.43
CA GLY A 73 4.72 -19.71 -8.69
C GLY A 73 3.22 -19.95 -8.51
N LEU A 74 2.48 -19.93 -9.62
CA LEU A 74 1.03 -20.11 -9.62
C LEU A 74 0.66 -21.55 -9.27
N ARG A 75 -0.34 -21.72 -8.39
CA ARG A 75 -0.77 -23.03 -7.88
C ARG A 75 -2.16 -23.36 -8.42
N GLU A 76 -2.24 -24.20 -9.44
CA GLU A 76 -3.51 -24.55 -10.12
C GLU A 76 -4.57 -25.12 -9.18
N LEU A 77 -4.16 -25.90 -8.17
CA LEU A 77 -5.06 -26.45 -7.15
C LEU A 77 -5.76 -25.37 -6.29
N LEU A 78 -5.24 -24.14 -6.29
CA LEU A 78 -5.79 -23.00 -5.57
C LEU A 78 -6.41 -21.97 -6.54
N GLN A 79 -6.83 -22.39 -7.74
CA GLN A 79 -7.38 -21.48 -8.76
C GLN A 79 -8.49 -20.56 -8.22
N ASP A 80 -9.34 -21.04 -7.32
CA ASP A 80 -10.46 -20.26 -6.77
C ASP A 80 -9.99 -19.12 -5.86
N ASP A 81 -8.87 -19.31 -5.14
CA ASP A 81 -8.23 -18.26 -4.35
C ASP A 81 -7.80 -17.09 -5.25
N TYR A 82 -7.38 -17.35 -6.50
CA TYR A 82 -6.98 -16.29 -7.43
C TYR A 82 -8.16 -15.40 -7.84
N ARG A 83 -9.39 -15.91 -7.84
CA ARG A 83 -10.58 -15.07 -8.06
C ARG A 83 -10.73 -14.06 -6.93
N MET A 84 -10.60 -14.50 -5.69
CA MET A 84 -10.65 -13.61 -4.53
C MET A 84 -9.48 -12.63 -4.50
N VAL A 85 -8.28 -13.07 -4.90
CA VAL A 85 -7.14 -12.17 -5.09
C VAL A 85 -7.45 -11.07 -6.11
N GLY A 86 -8.14 -11.39 -7.21
CA GLY A 86 -8.54 -10.40 -8.21
C GLY A 86 -9.47 -9.34 -7.64
N ILE A 87 -10.44 -9.75 -6.81
CA ILE A 87 -11.33 -8.83 -6.09
C ILE A 87 -10.52 -7.94 -5.14
N VAL A 88 -9.60 -8.53 -4.35
CA VAL A 88 -8.71 -7.79 -3.44
C VAL A 88 -7.86 -6.77 -4.19
N PHE A 89 -7.32 -7.12 -5.37
CA PHE A 89 -6.55 -6.19 -6.20
C PHE A 89 -7.42 -5.04 -6.71
N ALA A 90 -8.63 -5.34 -7.18
CA ALA A 90 -9.57 -4.31 -7.62
C ALA A 90 -9.94 -3.34 -6.49
N LEU A 91 -10.26 -3.87 -5.31
CA LEU A 91 -10.55 -3.07 -4.11
C LEU A 91 -9.34 -2.20 -3.70
N THR A 92 -8.14 -2.78 -3.76
CA THR A 92 -6.90 -2.04 -3.48
C THR A 92 -6.74 -0.84 -4.41
N ILE A 93 -7.00 -1.02 -5.71
CA ILE A 93 -6.88 0.05 -6.71
C ILE A 93 -7.94 1.14 -6.48
N LEU A 94 -9.20 0.75 -6.30
CA LEU A 94 -10.31 1.69 -6.13
C LEU A 94 -10.21 2.48 -4.83
N GLN A 95 -9.72 1.86 -3.76
CA GLN A 95 -9.72 2.45 -2.42
C GLN A 95 -8.36 3.01 -2.00
N ASN A 96 -7.50 3.31 -2.98
CA ASN A 96 -6.18 3.94 -2.80
C ASN A 96 -5.27 3.15 -1.83
N GLY A 97 -5.30 1.83 -1.95
CA GLY A 97 -4.38 0.90 -1.31
C GLY A 97 -3.04 0.80 -2.06
N LYS A 98 -2.10 0.05 -1.49
CA LYS A 98 -0.79 -0.17 -2.11
C LYS A 98 -0.94 -1.11 -3.31
N LEU A 99 -0.50 -0.69 -4.50
CA LEU A 99 -0.61 -1.52 -5.70
C LEU A 99 0.13 -2.87 -5.57
N PRO A 100 -0.42 -3.97 -6.12
CA PRO A 100 0.18 -5.30 -6.09
C PRO A 100 1.30 -5.43 -7.13
N THR A 101 2.47 -4.84 -6.84
CA THR A 101 3.62 -4.76 -7.75
C THR A 101 4.59 -5.94 -7.66
N PHE A 102 4.19 -7.07 -7.07
CA PHE A 102 5.06 -8.21 -6.78
C PHE A 102 4.98 -9.33 -7.82
N MET A 103 4.08 -9.21 -8.82
CA MET A 103 3.97 -10.20 -9.90
C MET A 103 5.19 -10.14 -10.82
N ASN A 104 5.68 -11.30 -11.25
CA ASN A 104 6.80 -11.39 -12.18
C ASN A 104 6.35 -11.09 -13.63
N ALA A 105 7.31 -10.88 -14.53
CA ALA A 105 7.04 -10.52 -15.92
C ALA A 105 6.19 -11.58 -16.66
N THR A 106 6.43 -12.87 -16.41
CA THR A 106 5.68 -13.98 -17.03
C THR A 106 4.20 -13.95 -16.64
N VAL A 107 3.92 -13.77 -15.35
CA VAL A 107 2.55 -13.66 -14.81
C VAL A 107 1.85 -12.41 -15.37
N LEU A 108 2.56 -11.29 -15.47
CA LEU A 108 1.99 -10.05 -16.02
C LEU A 108 1.71 -10.17 -17.52
N GLU A 109 2.63 -10.75 -18.28
CA GLU A 109 2.44 -11.01 -19.72
C GLU A 109 1.24 -11.93 -19.95
N GLU A 110 1.14 -12.99 -19.16
CA GLU A 110 -0.02 -13.88 -19.22
C GLU A 110 -1.30 -13.17 -18.80
N LEU A 111 -1.27 -12.35 -17.75
CA LEU A 111 -2.44 -11.62 -17.23
C LEU A 111 -3.03 -10.66 -18.26
N TRP A 112 -2.21 -9.95 -19.03
CA TRP A 112 -2.69 -8.91 -19.95
C TRP A 112 -2.81 -9.36 -21.40
N ASN A 113 -1.89 -10.21 -21.87
CA ASN A 113 -1.73 -10.47 -23.31
C ASN A 113 -2.16 -11.88 -23.74
N SER A 114 -2.27 -12.85 -22.81
CA SER A 114 -2.64 -14.21 -23.19
C SER A 114 -4.13 -14.31 -23.57
N ALA A 115 -4.41 -14.83 -24.77
CA ALA A 115 -5.76 -15.20 -25.18
C ALA A 115 -6.27 -16.45 -24.46
N TYR A 116 -5.37 -17.33 -24.04
CA TYR A 116 -5.65 -18.59 -23.35
C TYR A 116 -4.84 -18.66 -22.05
N PRO A 117 -5.21 -17.87 -21.03
CA PRO A 117 -4.52 -17.89 -19.74
C PRO A 117 -4.74 -19.23 -19.02
N SER A 118 -3.80 -19.60 -18.15
CA SER A 118 -3.95 -20.65 -17.15
C SER A 118 -5.18 -20.40 -16.27
N SER A 119 -5.68 -21.46 -15.63
CA SER A 119 -6.88 -21.36 -14.78
C SER A 119 -6.74 -20.32 -13.67
N CYS A 120 -5.55 -20.22 -13.05
CA CYS A 120 -5.25 -19.19 -12.04
C CYS A 120 -5.41 -17.78 -12.60
N ILE A 121 -4.79 -17.49 -13.75
CA ILE A 121 -4.87 -16.16 -14.38
C ILE A 121 -6.29 -15.88 -14.86
N LYS A 122 -7.00 -16.87 -15.39
CA LYS A 122 -8.41 -16.73 -15.76
C LYS A 122 -9.27 -16.31 -14.56
N GLN A 123 -9.11 -16.97 -13.42
CA GLN A 123 -9.82 -16.61 -12.18
C GLN A 123 -9.42 -15.22 -11.68
N LEU A 124 -8.13 -14.88 -11.74
CA LEU A 124 -7.63 -13.54 -11.38
C LEU A 124 -8.27 -12.44 -12.23
N ARG A 125 -8.40 -12.65 -13.55
CA ARG A 125 -9.10 -11.73 -14.47
C ARG A 125 -10.56 -11.55 -14.08
N ILE A 126 -11.28 -12.64 -13.79
CA ILE A 126 -12.68 -12.60 -13.36
C ILE A 126 -12.83 -11.79 -12.07
N GLY A 127 -11.93 -11.99 -11.10
CA GLY A 127 -11.95 -11.23 -9.85
C GLY A 127 -11.72 -9.73 -10.06
N LEU A 128 -10.73 -9.36 -10.90
CA LEU A 128 -10.48 -7.96 -11.25
C LEU A 128 -11.66 -7.31 -11.98
N ASP A 129 -12.32 -8.07 -12.86
CA ASP A 129 -13.46 -7.59 -13.64
C ASP A 129 -14.75 -7.48 -12.84
N THR A 130 -14.83 -8.11 -11.65
CA THR A 130 -15.97 -7.99 -10.74
C THR A 130 -16.28 -6.53 -10.40
N LEU A 131 -15.27 -5.66 -10.36
CA LEU A 131 -15.40 -4.21 -10.17
C LEU A 131 -14.98 -3.40 -11.42
N GLY A 132 -14.97 -4.04 -12.61
CA GLY A 132 -14.63 -3.43 -13.90
C GLY A 132 -13.16 -3.02 -14.07
N ILE A 133 -12.26 -3.44 -13.17
CA ILE A 133 -10.85 -3.04 -13.22
C ILE A 133 -10.13 -3.71 -14.38
N PHE A 134 -10.42 -4.99 -14.67
CA PHE A 134 -9.79 -5.67 -15.80
C PHE A 134 -10.17 -5.02 -17.13
N GLU A 135 -11.46 -4.74 -17.36
CA GLU A 135 -11.93 -4.00 -18.52
C GLU A 135 -11.26 -2.62 -18.64
N LEU A 136 -11.20 -1.85 -17.54
CA LEU A 136 -10.55 -0.54 -17.51
C LEU A 136 -9.09 -0.60 -17.95
N LEU A 137 -8.32 -1.56 -17.41
CA LEU A 137 -6.90 -1.75 -17.73
C LEU A 137 -6.67 -2.28 -19.15
N THR A 138 -7.67 -2.96 -19.73
CA THR A 138 -7.64 -3.39 -21.13
C THR A 138 -7.88 -2.21 -22.07
N ARG A 139 -8.81 -1.30 -21.71
CA ARG A 139 -9.08 -0.07 -22.48
C ARG A 139 -7.98 0.98 -22.35
N LEU A 140 -7.25 0.99 -21.23
CA LEU A 140 -6.15 1.91 -20.93
C LEU A 140 -4.86 1.13 -20.62
N PRO A 141 -4.16 0.58 -21.63
CA PRO A 141 -2.98 -0.28 -21.42
C PRO A 141 -1.84 0.40 -20.65
N SER A 142 -1.74 1.73 -20.70
CA SER A 142 -0.75 2.48 -19.92
C SER A 142 -0.90 2.29 -18.41
N LEU A 143 -2.10 1.96 -17.91
CA LEU A 143 -2.34 1.68 -16.51
C LEU A 143 -1.86 0.27 -16.10
N GLN A 144 -1.57 -0.63 -17.03
CA GLN A 144 -1.01 -1.95 -16.71
C GLN A 144 0.41 -1.83 -16.10
N PHE A 145 1.11 -0.74 -16.41
CA PHE A 145 2.40 -0.41 -15.79
C PHE A 145 2.31 -0.20 -14.27
N LEU A 146 1.11 0.03 -13.71
CA LEU A 146 0.88 0.13 -12.26
C LEU A 146 1.19 -1.17 -11.51
N PHE A 147 1.15 -2.32 -12.19
CA PHE A 147 1.45 -3.63 -11.60
C PHE A 147 2.93 -4.01 -11.70
N HIS A 148 3.73 -3.22 -12.41
CA HIS A 148 5.15 -3.49 -12.52
C HIS A 148 5.86 -2.97 -11.27
N ALA A 149 6.77 -3.77 -10.72
CA ALA A 149 7.72 -3.29 -9.74
C ALA A 149 8.53 -2.15 -10.36
N THR A 150 8.24 -0.91 -9.94
CA THR A 150 9.10 0.21 -10.27
C THR A 150 10.25 0.23 -9.27
N PRO A 151 11.51 0.09 -9.71
CA PRO A 151 12.66 0.29 -8.84
C PRO A 151 12.82 1.79 -8.58
N VAL A 152 11.92 2.37 -7.79
CA VAL A 152 12.11 3.74 -7.30
C VAL A 152 13.10 3.67 -6.15
N THR A 153 14.38 3.74 -6.48
CA THR A 153 15.41 4.00 -5.48
C THR A 153 15.21 5.44 -4.98
N LEU A 154 14.73 5.58 -3.76
CA LEU A 154 14.68 6.87 -3.09
C LEU A 154 16.11 7.38 -2.95
N THR A 155 16.42 8.50 -3.60
CA THR A 155 17.74 9.13 -3.52
C THR A 155 17.77 10.15 -2.40
N LEU A 156 18.96 10.44 -1.86
CA LEU A 156 19.16 11.53 -0.90
C LEU A 156 18.52 12.84 -1.41
N LYS A 157 18.77 13.18 -2.67
CA LYS A 157 18.22 14.41 -3.29
C LYS A 157 16.69 14.42 -3.26
N ARG A 158 16.04 13.32 -3.65
CA ARG A 158 14.57 13.22 -3.62
C ARG A 158 14.03 13.30 -2.18
N LEU A 159 14.68 12.63 -1.23
CA LEU A 159 14.27 12.66 0.17
C LEU A 159 14.38 14.08 0.78
N MET A 160 15.46 14.82 0.50
CA MET A 160 15.64 16.18 1.00
C MET A 160 14.65 17.19 0.38
N ILE A 161 14.16 16.93 -0.83
CA ILE A 161 13.10 17.73 -1.45
C ILE A 161 11.77 17.49 -0.75
N ILE A 162 11.47 16.23 -0.43
CA ILE A 162 10.25 15.83 0.28
C ILE A 162 10.25 16.39 1.72
N LEU A 163 11.38 16.29 2.43
CA LEU A 163 11.53 16.75 3.81
C LEU A 163 12.06 18.19 3.87
N LYS A 164 11.30 19.14 3.33
CA LYS A 164 11.73 20.53 3.26
C LYS A 164 11.82 21.13 4.67
N ALA A 165 13.00 21.63 5.02
CA ALA A 165 13.20 22.38 6.26
C ALA A 165 12.61 23.80 6.15
N VAL A 166 11.87 24.21 7.17
CA VAL A 166 11.31 25.54 7.39
C VAL A 166 11.83 26.02 8.73
N PHE A 167 12.79 26.93 8.69
CA PHE A 167 13.42 27.49 9.87
C PHE A 167 12.64 28.69 10.43
N SER A 168 12.81 28.92 11.72
CA SER A 168 12.40 30.14 12.41
C SER A 168 13.10 31.39 11.85
N GLU A 169 12.62 32.57 12.24
CA GLU A 169 13.09 33.87 11.74
C GLU A 169 14.62 34.05 11.79
N ASN A 170 15.15 34.76 10.80
CA ASN A 170 16.57 35.03 10.67
C ASN A 170 17.11 35.77 11.89
N GLY A 171 18.17 35.23 12.49
CA GLY A 171 18.84 35.85 13.64
C GLY A 171 18.29 35.44 15.01
N SER A 172 17.25 34.60 15.08
CA SER A 172 16.77 34.04 16.35
C SER A 172 17.72 32.95 16.87
N ASN A 173 17.96 32.91 18.19
CA ASN A 173 18.63 31.78 18.86
C ASN A 173 17.97 30.43 18.52
N ARG A 174 16.65 30.46 18.29
CA ARG A 174 15.87 29.30 17.86
C ARG A 174 16.29 28.81 16.46
N GLN A 175 16.53 29.73 15.52
CA GLN A 175 16.98 29.37 14.18
C GLN A 175 18.37 28.70 14.21
N THR A 176 19.28 29.18 15.04
CA THR A 176 20.62 28.60 15.19
C THR A 176 20.53 27.15 15.67
N LEU A 177 19.74 26.90 16.72
CA LEU A 177 19.50 25.55 17.23
C LEU A 177 18.86 24.63 16.18
N GLU A 178 17.86 25.13 15.44
CA GLU A 178 17.21 24.35 14.37
C GLU A 178 18.19 23.99 13.24
N LYS A 179 19.10 24.90 12.87
CA LYS A 179 20.15 24.64 11.87
C LYS A 179 21.16 23.60 12.34
N ASP A 180 21.57 23.64 13.60
CA ASP A 180 22.50 22.66 14.17
C ASP A 180 21.88 21.26 14.18
N VAL A 181 20.62 21.16 14.63
CA VAL A 181 19.87 19.90 14.63
C VAL A 181 19.65 19.40 13.19
N TYR A 182 19.32 20.29 12.24
CA TYR A 182 19.18 19.92 10.84
C TYR A 182 20.50 19.42 10.25
N ALA A 183 21.65 19.99 10.62
CA ALA A 183 22.95 19.52 10.17
C ALA A 183 23.22 18.07 10.63
N ILE A 184 22.85 17.74 11.87
CA ILE A 184 22.92 16.36 12.41
C ILE A 184 21.99 15.44 11.63
N PHE A 185 20.76 15.87 11.36
CA PHE A 185 19.80 15.11 10.54
C PHE A 185 20.34 14.85 9.13
N VAL A 186 20.83 15.88 8.42
CA VAL A 186 21.43 15.74 7.09
C VAL A 186 22.62 14.79 7.10
N LYS A 187 23.47 14.87 8.14
CA LYS A 187 24.57 13.92 8.33
C LYS A 187 24.04 12.49 8.45
N TYR A 188 23.04 12.25 9.30
CA TYR A 188 22.41 10.95 9.45
C TYR A 188 21.84 10.41 8.14
N VAL A 189 21.09 11.22 7.38
CA VAL A 189 20.52 10.81 6.09
C VAL A 189 21.61 10.48 5.07
N ARG A 190 22.74 11.20 5.06
CA ARG A 190 23.91 10.87 4.21
C ARG A 190 24.57 9.55 4.59
N GLU A 191 24.68 9.26 5.89
CA GLU A 191 25.18 7.97 6.38
C GLU A 191 24.26 6.81 5.96
N VAL A 192 22.94 7.01 6.02
CA VAL A 192 21.95 6.04 5.52
C VAL A 192 22.06 5.86 4.01
N ALA A 193 22.15 6.96 3.24
CA ALA A 193 22.27 6.93 1.79
C ALA A 193 23.53 6.21 1.28
N SER A 194 24.61 6.26 2.06
CA SER A 194 25.89 5.61 1.76
C SER A 194 25.99 4.17 2.25
N GLY A 195 24.91 3.62 2.83
CA GLY A 195 24.88 2.25 3.35
C GLY A 195 25.62 2.05 4.68
N ARG A 196 26.19 3.11 5.27
CA ARG A 196 26.94 3.03 6.54
C ARG A 196 26.07 2.74 7.76
N ARG A 197 24.75 2.78 7.59
CA ARG A 197 23.75 2.41 8.63
C ARG A 197 23.16 1.00 8.46
N GLY A 198 23.70 0.17 7.58
CA GLY A 198 23.37 -1.25 7.48
C GLY A 198 21.91 -1.52 7.15
N SER A 199 21.09 -1.83 8.16
CA SER A 199 19.69 -2.26 8.03
C SER A 199 18.70 -1.13 7.71
N VAL A 200 19.08 0.13 7.91
CA VAL A 200 18.21 1.28 7.64
C VAL A 200 18.46 1.78 6.22
N SER A 201 17.40 1.84 5.41
CA SER A 201 17.42 2.46 4.08
C SER A 201 16.71 3.81 4.09
N LEU A 202 16.93 4.62 3.06
CA LEU A 202 16.22 5.91 2.92
C LEU A 202 14.69 5.73 2.93
N GLY A 203 14.18 4.61 2.42
CA GLY A 203 12.75 4.29 2.46
C GLY A 203 12.21 4.11 3.88
N HIS A 204 13.01 3.56 4.79
CA HIS A 204 12.63 3.42 6.21
C HIS A 204 12.47 4.78 6.89
N ILE A 205 13.18 5.82 6.44
CA ILE A 205 13.03 7.19 6.96
C ILE A 205 11.62 7.74 6.64
N LEU A 206 11.02 7.33 5.52
CA LEU A 206 9.67 7.76 5.13
C LEU A 206 8.54 6.88 5.67
N GLN A 207 8.83 5.65 6.11
CA GLN A 207 7.82 4.68 6.58
C GLN A 207 7.36 4.91 8.03
N LEU A 208 7.44 6.13 8.54
CA LEU A 208 7.02 6.42 9.91
C LEU A 208 5.48 6.36 10.01
N PRO A 209 4.92 5.57 10.94
CA PRO A 209 3.49 5.63 11.26
C PRO A 209 3.09 7.06 11.62
N GLN A 210 1.85 7.49 11.34
CA GLN A 210 1.36 8.84 11.62
C GLN A 210 1.61 9.30 13.08
N GLY A 211 1.61 8.37 14.05
CA GLY A 211 2.01 8.64 15.44
C GLY A 211 3.50 8.96 15.64
N LEU A 212 4.40 8.32 14.89
CA LEU A 212 5.84 8.61 14.90
C LEU A 212 6.21 9.83 14.03
N MET A 213 5.37 10.21 13.05
CA MET A 213 5.52 11.49 12.36
C MET A 213 5.30 12.66 13.30
N LYS A 214 4.35 12.54 14.23
CA LYS A 214 4.20 13.48 15.34
C LYS A 214 5.51 13.54 16.15
N ASN A 215 6.13 12.40 16.43
CA ASN A 215 7.43 12.36 17.11
C ASN A 215 8.60 12.90 16.28
N LEU A 216 8.60 12.75 14.95
CA LEU A 216 9.61 13.36 14.08
C LEU A 216 9.42 14.87 13.98
N CYS A 217 8.19 15.36 13.88
CA CYS A 217 7.88 16.79 13.98
C CYS A 217 8.11 17.33 15.41
N LEU A 218 8.00 16.52 16.46
CA LEU A 218 8.35 16.92 17.81
C LEU A 218 9.87 16.94 18.03
N ALA A 219 10.59 15.96 17.46
CA ALA A 219 12.06 15.89 17.50
C ALA A 219 12.73 16.89 16.54
N PHE A 220 12.06 17.23 15.43
CA PHE A 220 12.51 18.11 14.36
C PHE A 220 11.36 19.02 13.88
N PRO A 221 10.94 20.01 14.69
CA PRO A 221 9.77 20.86 14.43
C PRO A 221 9.86 21.76 13.20
N PHE A 222 11.04 21.85 12.62
CA PHE A 222 11.33 22.61 11.41
C PHE A 222 11.20 21.76 10.13
N ILE A 223 11.00 20.43 10.19
CA ILE A 223 10.82 19.61 8.98
C ILE A 223 9.33 19.59 8.61
N ARG A 224 9.01 19.99 7.37
CA ARG A 224 7.65 19.89 6.80
C ARG A 224 7.65 18.96 5.57
N LEU A 225 6.51 18.30 5.37
CA LEU A 225 6.19 17.51 4.17
C LEU A 225 5.30 18.32 3.22
#